data_AF-A0A3M6ADE6-F1
#
_entry.id   AF-A0A3M6ADE6-F1
#
_cell.length_a   1.000
_cell.length_b   1.000
_cell.length_c   1.000
_cell.angle_alpha   90.00
_cell.angle_beta   90.00
_cell.angle_gamma   90.00
#
_symmetry.space_group_name_H-M   'P 1'
#
loop_
_entity.id
_entity.type
_entity.pdbx_description
1 polymer ?
#
loop_
_entity_poly.entity_id
_entity_poly.type
_entity_poly.pdbx_seq_one_letter_code
_entity_poly.pdbx_strand_id
1 'polypeptide(L)'
;MTGIGARLKKERLRLKLSQSALGAIGGVETNAQGNYENGVRSPRADYLSSVSNAGVDVAYVVTGLSSPAVTISNSQACAPLNRVVARLHGNLHDVTQNLYHVTRLIESNAGESNVDSDQLENIKNDAEAITVATVRLIYMTSKLK
;
A
#
# COMPACT_ATOMS: atom_id res chain seq x y z
N MET A 1 19.97 -0.03 17.58
CA MET A 1 18.65 -0.69 17.69
C MET A 1 17.86 -0.42 16.42
N THR A 2 17.80 -1.41 15.53
CA THR A 2 17.04 -1.36 14.28
C THR A 2 15.87 -2.34 14.39
N GLY A 3 14.69 -1.95 13.93
CA GLY A 3 13.51 -2.84 13.96
C GLY A 3 12.19 -2.12 14.15
N ILE A 4 11.10 -2.86 13.95
CA ILE A 4 9.72 -2.37 14.04
C ILE A 4 9.41 -1.73 15.40
N GLY A 5 9.90 -2.33 16.50
CA GLY A 5 9.68 -1.83 17.86
C GLY A 5 10.28 -0.46 18.12
N ALA A 6 11.53 -0.23 17.67
CA ALA A 6 12.19 1.06 17.79
C ALA A 6 11.46 2.16 17.01
N ARG A 7 10.91 1.83 15.83
CA ARG A 7 10.12 2.77 15.03
C ARG A 7 8.75 3.04 15.62
N LEU A 8 8.09 2.02 16.16
CA LEU A 8 6.83 2.19 16.89
C LEU A 8 7.01 3.09 18.12
N LYS A 9 8.09 2.91 18.87
CA LYS A 9 8.48 3.80 19.98
C LYS A 9 8.71 5.23 19.51
N LYS A 10 9.40 5.41 18.39
CA LYS A 10 9.64 6.74 17.80
C LYS A 10 8.33 7.44 17.43
N GLU A 11 7.40 6.73 16.79
CA GLU A 11 6.08 7.28 16.44
C GLU A 11 5.24 7.61 17.67
N ARG A 12 5.25 6.75 18.70
CA ARG A 12 4.60 7.05 19.98
C ARG A 12 5.11 8.35 20.58
N LEU A 13 6.44 8.50 20.63
CA LEU A 13 7.10 9.69 21.19
C LEU A 13 6.83 10.93 20.34
N ARG A 14 6.76 10.80 19.00
CA ARG A 14 6.36 11.89 18.09
C ARG A 14 4.97 12.41 18.42
N LEU A 15 4.05 11.52 18.77
CA LEU A 15 2.67 11.83 19.19
C LEU A 15 2.56 12.25 20.67
N LYS A 16 3.67 12.27 21.43
CA LYS A 16 3.72 12.59 22.86
C LYS A 16 2.84 11.68 23.72
N LEU A 17 2.65 10.42 23.31
CA LEU A 17 1.83 9.45 24.03
C LEU A 17 2.66 8.62 25.02
N SER A 18 2.06 8.22 26.14
CA SER A 18 2.62 7.21 27.05
C SER A 18 2.43 5.80 26.47
N GLN A 19 3.18 4.80 26.97
CA GLN A 19 2.99 3.40 26.55
C GLN A 19 1.59 2.90 26.89
N SER A 20 1.04 3.30 28.05
CA SER A 20 -0.32 2.95 28.44
C SER A 20 -1.36 3.56 27.49
N ALA A 21 -1.19 4.83 27.12
CA ALA A 21 -2.10 5.50 26.21
C ALA A 21 -2.10 4.87 24.82
N LEU A 22 -0.93 4.59 24.24
CA LEU A 22 -0.85 3.95 22.92
C LEU A 22 -1.31 2.48 22.96
N GLY A 23 -1.01 1.77 24.05
CA GLY A 23 -1.53 0.42 24.28
C GLY A 23 -3.05 0.39 24.29
N ALA A 24 -3.69 1.29 25.04
CA ALA A 24 -5.15 1.40 25.11
C ALA A 24 -5.77 1.69 23.73
N ILE A 25 -5.17 2.59 22.94
CA ILE A 25 -5.60 2.86 21.55
C ILE A 25 -5.50 1.60 20.69
N GLY A 26 -4.41 0.85 20.84
CA GLY A 26 -4.19 -0.41 20.14
C GLY A 26 -4.97 -1.61 20.69
N GLY A 27 -5.82 -1.43 21.71
CA GLY A 27 -6.58 -2.49 22.35
C GLY A 27 -5.72 -3.49 23.12
N VAL A 28 -4.57 -3.07 23.64
CA VAL A 28 -3.63 -3.94 24.37
C VAL A 28 -3.19 -3.34 25.70
N GLU A 29 -2.75 -4.21 26.59
CA GLU A 29 -2.16 -3.81 27.88
C GLU A 29 -0.83 -3.06 27.71
N THR A 30 -0.50 -2.21 28.70
CA THR A 30 0.76 -1.43 28.72
C THR A 30 2.00 -2.32 28.60
N ASN A 31 1.98 -3.50 29.22
CA ASN A 31 3.07 -4.48 29.13
C ASN A 31 3.25 -4.97 27.67
N ALA A 32 2.15 -5.25 26.96
CA ALA A 32 2.22 -5.65 25.55
C ALA A 32 2.84 -4.54 24.69
N GLN A 33 2.49 -3.28 24.94
CA GLN A 33 3.12 -2.14 24.27
C GLN A 33 4.63 -2.08 24.52
N GLY A 34 5.05 -2.28 25.77
CA GLY A 34 6.47 -2.37 26.12
C GLY A 34 7.20 -3.49 25.37
N ASN A 35 6.58 -4.68 25.27
CA ASN A 35 7.14 -5.81 24.55
C ASN A 35 7.27 -5.55 23.05
N TYR A 36 6.33 -4.80 22.45
CA TYR A 36 6.43 -4.36 21.06
C TYR A 36 7.59 -3.39 20.87
N GLU A 37 7.71 -2.37 21.71
CA GLU A 37 8.75 -1.34 21.59
C GLU A 37 10.16 -1.87 21.81
N ASN A 38 10.31 -2.88 22.67
CA ASN A 38 11.58 -3.55 22.94
C ASN A 38 11.92 -4.65 21.92
N GLY A 39 11.01 -4.95 20.99
CA GLY A 39 11.21 -5.98 19.96
C GLY A 39 11.09 -7.42 20.48
N VAL A 40 10.56 -7.61 21.69
CA VAL A 40 10.31 -8.94 22.28
C VAL A 40 9.17 -9.65 21.55
N ARG A 41 8.20 -8.88 21.05
CA ARG A 41 7.06 -9.37 20.27
C ARG A 41 6.74 -8.43 19.12
N SER A 42 6.27 -8.96 18.00
CA SER A 42 5.78 -8.13 16.90
C SER A 42 4.32 -7.72 17.11
N PRO A 43 3.95 -6.45 16.85
CA PRO A 43 2.56 -6.02 16.86
C PRO A 43 1.77 -6.70 15.73
N ARG A 44 0.51 -7.03 16.00
CA ARG A 44 -0.40 -7.62 15.00
C ARG A 44 -0.97 -6.54 14.07
N ALA A 45 -1.48 -6.96 12.91
CA ALA A 45 -2.09 -6.05 11.93
C ALA A 45 -3.26 -5.25 12.52
N ASP A 46 -4.11 -5.89 13.33
CA ASP A 46 -5.28 -5.26 13.96
C ASP A 46 -4.85 -4.12 14.90
N TYR A 47 -3.82 -4.38 15.73
CA TYR A 47 -3.19 -3.35 16.56
C TYR A 47 -2.66 -2.19 15.71
N LEU A 48 -1.95 -2.48 14.60
CA LEU A 48 -1.41 -1.46 13.71
C LEU A 48 -2.52 -0.62 13.07
N SER A 49 -3.63 -1.25 12.66
CA SER A 49 -4.81 -0.56 12.14
C SER A 49 -5.48 0.33 13.19
N SER A 50 -5.56 -0.10 14.45
CA SER A 50 -6.10 0.73 15.52
C SER A 50 -5.23 1.96 15.78
N VAL A 51 -3.90 1.79 15.85
CA VAL A 51 -3.00 2.93 16.12
C VAL A 51 -2.79 3.85 14.92
N SER A 52 -3.03 3.40 13.68
CA SER A 52 -3.04 4.30 12.52
C SER A 52 -4.11 5.38 12.64
N ASN A 53 -5.27 5.05 13.22
CA ASN A 53 -6.35 6.01 13.45
C ASN A 53 -5.96 7.09 14.47
N ALA A 54 -4.98 6.82 15.34
CA ALA A 54 -4.38 7.80 16.24
C ALA A 54 -3.21 8.58 15.63
N GLY A 55 -2.96 8.41 14.33
CA GLY A 55 -1.94 9.15 13.58
C GLY A 55 -0.53 8.55 13.63
N VAL A 56 -0.39 7.28 14.02
CA VAL A 56 0.88 6.54 13.87
C VAL A 56 1.12 6.27 12.38
N ASP A 57 2.30 6.61 11.87
CA ASP A 57 2.72 6.25 10.51
C ASP A 57 3.06 4.75 10.45
N VAL A 58 2.05 3.92 10.22
CA VAL A 58 2.22 2.46 10.13
C VAL A 58 3.13 2.06 8.97
N ALA A 59 3.11 2.80 7.86
CA ALA A 59 4.00 2.53 6.73
C ALA A 59 5.46 2.70 7.17
N TYR A 60 5.79 3.77 7.89
CA TYR A 60 7.11 3.95 8.49
C TYR A 60 7.43 2.86 9.54
N VAL A 61 6.49 2.54 10.43
CA VAL A 61 6.69 1.51 11.46
C VAL A 61 7.03 0.17 10.83
N VAL A 62 6.33 -0.26 9.79
CA VAL A 62 6.55 -1.55 9.13
C VAL A 62 7.77 -1.54 8.21
N THR A 63 7.89 -0.54 7.34
CA THR A 63 8.90 -0.53 6.26
C THR A 63 10.23 0.11 6.67
N GLY A 64 10.21 0.99 7.67
CA GLY A 64 11.36 1.81 8.03
C GLY A 64 11.69 2.93 7.05
N LEU A 65 10.95 3.03 5.94
CA LEU A 65 11.03 4.16 5.03
C LEU A 65 10.16 5.27 5.63
N SER A 66 10.79 6.34 6.11
CA SER A 66 10.02 7.52 6.52
C SER A 66 9.29 8.03 5.29
N SER A 67 7.95 8.05 5.33
CA SER A 67 7.23 8.82 4.33
C SER A 67 7.76 10.25 4.46
N PRO A 68 8.21 10.90 3.36
CA PRO A 68 8.47 12.33 3.45
C PRO A 68 7.18 12.90 4.01
N ALA A 69 7.30 13.60 5.16
CA ALA A 69 6.18 14.31 5.71
C ALA A 69 5.55 15.05 4.53
N VAL A 70 4.29 14.75 4.22
CA VAL A 70 3.51 15.63 3.38
C VAL A 70 3.33 16.87 4.24
N THR A 71 4.40 17.67 4.32
CA THR A 71 4.25 19.09 4.49
C THR A 71 3.34 19.44 3.33
N ILE A 72 2.12 19.85 3.64
CA ILE A 72 1.32 20.62 2.71
C ILE A 72 2.05 21.97 2.58
N SER A 73 3.26 21.93 2.04
CA SER A 73 3.88 23.05 1.39
C SER A 73 3.15 23.10 0.07
N ASN A 74 2.29 24.09 -0.04
CA ASN A 74 1.58 24.47 -1.24
C ASN A 74 2.57 25.01 -2.28
N SER A 75 3.61 24.24 -2.60
CA SER A 75 4.70 24.60 -3.50
C SER A 75 4.69 23.63 -4.67
N GLN A 76 4.03 24.10 -5.72
CA GLN A 76 3.80 23.54 -7.05
C GLN A 76 5.09 23.27 -7.88
N ALA A 77 6.22 22.89 -7.26
CA ALA A 77 7.50 22.76 -7.94
C ALA A 77 7.82 21.32 -8.45
N CYS A 78 7.04 20.30 -8.05
CA CYS A 78 7.14 18.92 -8.58
C CYS A 78 5.84 18.43 -9.25
N ALA A 79 4.92 19.35 -9.54
CA ALA A 79 3.55 19.04 -9.99
C ALA A 79 3.46 18.31 -11.35
N PRO A 80 4.28 18.63 -12.39
CA PRO A 80 4.09 18.04 -13.71
C PRO A 80 4.36 16.53 -13.76
N LEU A 81 5.52 16.09 -13.24
CA LEU A 81 5.91 14.68 -13.30
C LEU A 81 4.99 13.81 -12.43
N ASN A 82 4.69 14.25 -11.20
CA ASN A 82 3.76 13.52 -10.33
C ASN A 82 2.35 13.44 -10.95
N ARG A 83 1.89 14.50 -11.64
CA ARG A 83 0.61 14.50 -12.36
C ARG A 83 0.62 13.56 -13.55
N VAL A 84 1.71 13.51 -14.30
CA VAL A 84 1.88 12.57 -15.42
C VAL A 84 1.88 11.13 -14.91
N VAL A 85 2.64 10.83 -13.85
CA VAL A 85 2.68 9.50 -13.23
C VAL A 85 1.30 9.08 -12.72
N ALA A 86 0.58 9.97 -12.04
CA ALA A 86 -0.77 9.68 -11.56
C ALA A 86 -1.78 9.42 -12.69
N ARG A 87 -1.70 10.18 -13.80
CA ARG A 87 -2.54 9.96 -14.99
C ARG A 87 -2.21 8.65 -15.69
N LEU A 88 -0.92 8.33 -15.86
CA LEU A 88 -0.49 7.05 -16.41
C LEU A 88 -1.01 5.88 -15.57
N HIS A 89 -0.96 6.00 -14.24
CA HIS A 89 -1.50 4.98 -13.34
C HIS A 89 -2.99 4.75 -13.53
N GLY A 90 -3.80 5.83 -13.53
CA GLY A 90 -5.24 5.73 -13.76
C GLY A 90 -5.58 5.07 -15.10
N ASN A 91 -4.94 5.54 -16.18
CA ASN A 91 -5.18 4.99 -17.52
C ASN A 91 -4.85 3.49 -17.61
N LEU A 92 -3.74 3.06 -16.99
CA LEU A 92 -3.29 1.67 -17.09
C LEU A 92 -4.17 0.73 -16.25
N HIS A 93 -4.68 1.23 -15.11
CA HIS A 93 -5.72 0.54 -14.35
C HIS A 93 -6.99 0.37 -15.17
N ASP A 94 -7.47 1.45 -15.82
CA ASP A 94 -8.68 1.40 -16.65
C ASP A 94 -8.55 0.43 -17.83
N VAL A 95 -7.39 0.41 -18.50
CA VAL A 95 -7.10 -0.57 -19.58
C VAL A 95 -7.16 -1.99 -19.05
N THR A 96 -6.57 -2.26 -17.89
CA THR A 96 -6.58 -3.59 -17.27
C THR A 96 -8.00 -4.04 -16.95
N GLN A 97 -8.82 -3.15 -16.36
CA GLN A 97 -10.22 -3.46 -16.05
C GLN A 97 -11.04 -3.73 -17.31
N ASN A 98 -10.82 -2.94 -18.37
CA ASN A 98 -11.49 -3.13 -19.65
C ASN A 98 -11.11 -4.46 -20.31
N LEU A 99 -9.82 -4.85 -20.29
CA LEU A 99 -9.38 -6.15 -20.82
C LEU A 99 -10.03 -7.31 -20.06
N TYR A 100 -10.13 -7.22 -18.74
CA TYR A 100 -10.83 -8.22 -17.94
C TYR A 100 -12.33 -8.27 -18.27
N HIS A 101 -12.96 -7.11 -18.44
CA HIS A 101 -14.37 -7.03 -18.78
C HIS A 101 -14.66 -7.61 -20.18
N VAL A 102 -13.83 -7.29 -21.17
CA VAL A 102 -13.91 -7.86 -22.52
C VAL A 102 -13.75 -9.39 -22.46
N THR A 103 -12.77 -9.88 -21.71
CA THR A 103 -12.56 -11.32 -21.52
C THR A 103 -13.83 -12.00 -21.01
N ARG A 104 -14.43 -11.46 -19.95
CA ARG A 104 -15.66 -11.99 -19.36
C ARG A 104 -16.87 -11.91 -20.30
N LEU A 105 -16.99 -10.82 -21.07
CA LEU A 105 -18.06 -10.66 -22.05
C LEU A 105 -17.95 -11.69 -23.17
N ILE A 106 -16.72 -11.96 -23.64
CA ILE A 106 -16.42 -13.00 -24.63
C ILE A 106 -16.79 -14.38 -24.08
N GLU A 107 -16.40 -14.72 -22.84
CA GLU A 107 -16.80 -15.97 -22.17
C GLU A 107 -18.32 -16.11 -22.08
N SER A 108 -19.04 -15.03 -21.77
CA SER A 108 -20.50 -15.04 -21.65
C SER A 108 -21.24 -15.19 -23.00
N ASN A 109 -20.60 -14.81 -24.10
CA ASN A 109 -21.13 -14.93 -25.47
C ASN A 109 -20.64 -16.20 -26.21
N ALA A 110 -19.80 -17.03 -25.58
CA ALA A 110 -19.26 -18.26 -26.16
C ALA A 110 -20.32 -19.37 -26.41
N GLY A 111 -21.60 -19.10 -26.14
CA GLY A 111 -22.71 -19.97 -26.54
C GLY A 111 -22.96 -20.03 -28.06
N GLU A 112 -22.47 -19.05 -28.84
CA GLU A 112 -22.77 -18.96 -30.29
C GLU A 112 -21.55 -18.77 -31.22
N SER A 113 -20.33 -18.60 -30.70
CA SER A 113 -19.15 -18.34 -31.54
C SER A 113 -17.94 -19.17 -31.12
N ASN A 114 -17.25 -19.73 -32.11
CA ASN A 114 -16.03 -20.54 -32.02
C ASN A 114 -14.83 -19.67 -31.61
N VAL A 115 -14.92 -19.03 -30.44
CA VAL A 115 -13.82 -18.29 -29.84
C VAL A 115 -12.88 -19.32 -29.24
N ASP A 116 -11.66 -19.35 -29.77
CA ASP A 116 -10.60 -20.24 -29.31
C ASP A 116 -10.26 -19.91 -27.84
N SER A 117 -10.63 -20.81 -26.92
CA SER A 117 -10.42 -20.68 -25.47
C SER A 117 -8.95 -20.37 -25.15
N ASP A 118 -8.03 -20.91 -25.95
CA ASP A 118 -6.60 -20.72 -25.80
C ASP A 118 -6.17 -19.27 -26.09
N GLN A 119 -6.80 -18.60 -27.07
CA GLN A 119 -6.54 -17.17 -27.36
C GLN A 119 -7.00 -16.29 -26.19
N LEU A 120 -8.12 -16.64 -25.56
CA LEU A 120 -8.67 -15.87 -24.46
C LEU A 120 -7.82 -15.99 -23.20
N GLU A 121 -7.33 -17.20 -22.93
CA GLU A 121 -6.42 -17.45 -21.81
C GLU A 121 -5.08 -16.72 -22.01
N ASN A 122 -4.57 -16.66 -23.25
CA ASN A 122 -3.40 -15.85 -23.58
C ASN A 122 -3.62 -14.35 -23.33
N ILE A 123 -4.77 -13.78 -23.75
CA ILE A 123 -5.10 -12.38 -23.50
C ILE A 123 -5.19 -12.08 -22.00
N LYS A 124 -5.75 -13.00 -21.22
CA LYS A 124 -5.83 -12.87 -19.76
C LYS A 124 -4.44 -12.88 -19.12
N ASN A 125 -3.58 -13.82 -19.52
CA ASN A 125 -2.20 -13.91 -19.03
C ASN A 125 -1.39 -12.66 -19.37
N ASP A 126 -1.56 -12.11 -20.58
CA ASP A 126 -0.92 -10.86 -20.99
C ASP A 126 -1.44 -9.66 -20.17
N ALA A 127 -2.74 -9.58 -19.90
CA ALA A 127 -3.33 -8.54 -19.04
C ALA A 127 -2.80 -8.62 -17.59
N GLU A 128 -2.63 -9.83 -17.04
CA GLU A 128 -2.01 -10.04 -15.73
C GLU A 128 -0.53 -9.60 -15.73
N ALA A 129 0.23 -9.96 -16.76
CA ALA A 129 1.62 -9.55 -16.90
C ALA A 129 1.77 -8.01 -16.98
N ILE A 130 0.88 -7.35 -17.73
CA ILE A 130 0.82 -5.88 -17.79
C ILE A 130 0.52 -5.28 -16.42
N THR A 131 -0.42 -5.88 -15.68
CA THR A 131 -0.77 -5.44 -14.31
C THR A 131 0.43 -5.52 -13.38
N VAL A 132 1.15 -6.65 -13.38
CA VAL A 132 2.35 -6.86 -12.54
C VAL A 132 3.46 -5.88 -12.92
N ALA A 133 3.72 -5.68 -14.23
CA ALA A 133 4.71 -4.73 -14.72
C ALA A 133 4.36 -3.29 -14.30
N THR A 134 3.08 -2.93 -14.34
CA THR A 134 2.56 -1.63 -13.88
C THR A 134 2.86 -1.39 -12.41
N VAL A 135 2.50 -2.35 -11.55
CA VAL A 135 2.75 -2.27 -10.10
C VAL A 135 4.25 -2.13 -9.81
N ARG A 136 5.10 -2.88 -10.52
CA ARG A 136 6.55 -2.80 -10.38
C ARG A 136 7.10 -1.43 -10.81
N LEU A 137 6.61 -0.88 -11.92
CA LEU A 137 7.03 0.43 -12.41
C LEU A 137 6.62 1.56 -11.46
N ILE A 138 5.41 1.49 -10.88
CA ILE A 138 4.95 2.43 -9.85
C ILE A 138 5.85 2.38 -8.63
N TYR A 139 6.18 1.17 -8.17
CA TYR A 139 7.09 1.00 -7.05
C TYR A 139 8.48 1.61 -7.35
N MET A 140 9.05 1.34 -8.53
CA MET A 140 10.36 1.87 -8.92
C MET A 140 10.35 3.40 -9.10
N THR A 141 9.30 3.96 -9.69
CA THR A 141 9.16 5.43 -9.85
C THR A 141 8.92 6.14 -8.53
N SER A 142 8.21 5.51 -7.58
CA SER A 142 8.04 6.04 -6.23
C SER A 142 9.36 6.14 -5.44
N LYS A 143 10.36 5.32 -5.80
CA LYS A 143 11.70 5.26 -5.18
C LYS A 143 12.69 6.27 -5.76
N LEU A 144 12.36 6.95 -6.86
CA LEU A 144 13.23 7.96 -7.50
C LEU A 144 13.15 9.35 -6.82
N LYS A 145 12.48 9.45 -5.67
CA LYS A 145 12.36 10.67 -4.88
C LYS A 145 13.35 10.69 -3.72
#